data_AF-A0A0Q4GI66-F1
#
_entry.id   AF-A0A0Q4GI66-F1
#
_cell.length_a   1.000
_cell.length_b   1.000
_cell.length_c   1.000
_cell.angle_alpha   90.00
_cell.angle_beta   90.00
_cell.angle_gamma   90.00
#
_symmetry.space_group_name_H-M   'P 1'
#
loop_
_entity.id
_entity.type
_entity.pdbx_description
1 polymer ?
#
loop_
_entity_poly.entity_id
_entity_poly.type
_entity_poly.pdbx_seq_one_letter_code
_entity_poly.pdbx_strand_id
1 'polypeptide(L)'
;MNASSLVQKIWNFCHTLRDDGVGYGDYLEQLTYLLFLKLTHEYAQQPYDRPANIPKGFDWPSLKGKTGEPLEAHYLAVLHKLAQEPGMLGAIFFKAQNKIQDPAKLSRLVQLIDAESWISLDADTKGDLYEGLLQKNAEDTKSGAGQYFTPRVLIEAMVECIRPQPMRTIADPACGTGGFFLGAYDWLTQKSGLKLNITQQKFLHSKTFFGNEIVASTRRLCLMNLFLHNVGELDGEPAVDRADALISAPEQRFDYVLANPPFGKKSSMTITNAEGEEDRDALTYERQDFWQTTSNKQLNFLQHIVTILKTTGQAAVVLPDNVLFEGGAGEKIRRKLLETCDVHTLLRLPTGIFYAQGVKANVLFFDKKPADGKVHTKGVWIYDLRTNKHFTLKTRPLTTGDLREFVDCYKPANRHDRVESERFRHFSYADLVTRDKASLDIFWLKDDSLDNLDDLPPPDVLQQAIIDHLEAALASFRDVAAGLPASAHVPPAAAKAI
;
A
#
# COMPACT_ATOMS: atom_id res chain seq x y z
N MET A 1 -27.13 2.02 17.56
CA MET A 1 -26.85 2.28 16.13
C MET A 1 -26.01 1.12 15.61
N ASN A 2 -26.22 0.65 14.38
CA ASN A 2 -25.31 -0.33 13.77
C ASN A 2 -24.11 0.40 13.12
N ALA A 3 -22.98 -0.29 12.94
CA ALA A 3 -21.74 0.28 12.39
C ALA A 3 -21.96 1.13 11.12
N SER A 4 -22.79 0.61 10.21
CA SER A 4 -23.15 1.24 8.94
C SER A 4 -23.80 2.62 9.11
N SER A 5 -24.73 2.77 10.06
CA SER A 5 -25.37 4.07 10.33
C SER A 5 -24.39 5.12 10.87
N LEU A 6 -23.39 4.70 11.66
CA LEU A 6 -22.35 5.60 12.17
C LEU A 6 -21.35 5.99 11.07
N VAL A 7 -20.90 5.03 10.26
CA VAL A 7 -20.11 5.29 9.04
C VAL A 7 -20.81 6.34 8.17
N GLN A 8 -22.10 6.14 7.91
CA GLN A 8 -22.86 7.02 7.04
C GLN A 8 -23.02 8.42 7.64
N LYS A 9 -23.21 8.54 8.96
CA LYS A 9 -23.28 9.84 9.66
C LYS A 9 -21.96 10.60 9.58
N ILE A 10 -20.85 9.93 9.85
CA ILE A 10 -19.48 10.49 9.78
C ILE A 10 -19.16 10.87 8.32
N TRP A 11 -19.46 9.97 7.39
CA TRP A 11 -19.26 10.20 5.96
C TRP A 11 -20.09 11.37 5.42
N ASN A 12 -21.37 11.45 5.78
CA ASN A 12 -22.23 12.56 5.35
C ASN A 12 -21.70 13.90 5.86
N PHE A 13 -21.08 13.94 7.04
CA PHE A 13 -20.43 15.15 7.53
C PHE A 13 -19.22 15.54 6.67
N CYS A 14 -18.47 14.57 6.13
CA CYS A 14 -17.38 14.87 5.20
C CYS A 14 -17.86 15.64 3.96
N HIS A 15 -19.05 15.36 3.43
CA HIS A 15 -19.59 16.12 2.30
C HIS A 15 -19.76 17.61 2.65
N THR A 16 -20.19 17.93 3.87
CA THR A 16 -20.34 19.33 4.31
C THR A 16 -19.01 20.09 4.46
N LEU A 17 -17.92 19.36 4.72
CA LEU A 17 -16.57 19.94 4.79
C LEU A 17 -15.95 20.12 3.40
N ARG A 18 -16.34 19.26 2.45
CA ARG A 18 -15.86 19.33 1.06
C ARG A 18 -16.26 20.63 0.38
N ASP A 19 -17.44 21.14 0.70
CA ASP A 19 -17.92 22.43 0.18
C ASP A 19 -17.02 23.60 0.61
N ASP A 20 -16.23 23.45 1.68
CA ASP A 20 -15.23 24.43 2.14
C ASP A 20 -13.81 24.12 1.64
N GLY A 21 -13.66 23.16 0.72
CA GLY A 21 -12.36 22.77 0.18
C GLY A 21 -11.58 21.77 1.03
N VAL A 22 -12.17 21.16 2.06
CA VAL A 22 -11.53 20.09 2.83
C VAL A 22 -11.66 18.76 2.08
N GLY A 23 -10.53 18.17 1.66
CA GLY A 23 -10.52 16.88 0.98
C GLY A 23 -10.88 15.70 1.90
N TYR A 24 -11.21 14.54 1.33
CA TYR A 24 -11.50 13.33 2.13
C TYR A 24 -10.30 12.89 2.98
N GLY A 25 -9.09 12.98 2.45
CA GLY A 25 -7.87 12.66 3.18
C GLY A 25 -7.68 13.60 4.38
N ASP A 26 -7.82 14.92 4.16
CA ASP A 26 -7.73 15.92 5.22
C ASP A 26 -8.79 15.68 6.32
N TYR A 27 -10.03 15.38 5.93
CA TYR A 27 -11.08 15.04 6.87
C TYR A 27 -10.74 13.80 7.70
N LEU A 28 -10.28 12.73 7.04
CA LEU A 28 -9.92 11.48 7.70
C LEU A 28 -8.76 11.67 8.67
N GLU A 29 -7.80 12.54 8.34
CA GLU A 29 -6.75 12.95 9.27
C GLU A 29 -7.33 13.65 10.52
N GLN A 30 -8.25 14.61 10.34
CA GLN A 30 -8.88 15.30 11.48
C GLN A 30 -9.70 14.35 12.35
N LEU A 31 -10.48 13.47 11.72
CA LEU A 31 -11.24 12.43 12.41
C LEU A 31 -10.32 11.53 13.23
N THR A 32 -9.16 11.15 12.67
CA THR A 32 -8.18 10.29 13.34
C THR A 32 -7.64 10.91 14.61
N TYR A 33 -7.26 12.20 14.60
CA TYR A 33 -6.78 12.88 15.80
C TYR A 33 -7.83 12.92 16.90
N LEU A 34 -9.04 13.34 16.55
CA LEU A 34 -10.13 13.52 17.50
C LEU A 34 -10.60 12.17 18.05
N LEU A 35 -10.71 11.16 17.19
CA LEU A 35 -11.08 9.81 17.60
C LEU A 35 -10.02 9.17 18.51
N PHE A 36 -8.74 9.36 18.23
CA PHE A 36 -7.67 8.88 19.10
C PHE A 36 -7.75 9.51 20.49
N LEU A 37 -7.98 10.82 20.58
CA LEU A 37 -8.18 11.53 21.85
C LEU A 37 -9.41 11.04 22.61
N LYS A 38 -10.53 10.84 21.89
CA LYS A 38 -11.76 10.30 22.47
C LYS A 38 -11.55 8.91 23.03
N LEU A 39 -10.95 8.01 22.27
CA LEU A 39 -10.68 6.64 22.69
C LEU A 39 -9.74 6.58 23.88
N THR A 40 -8.66 7.35 23.86
CA THR A 40 -7.73 7.44 24.99
C THR A 40 -8.44 7.92 26.26
N HIS A 41 -9.33 8.91 26.14
CA HIS A 41 -10.12 9.39 27.27
C HIS A 41 -11.14 8.37 27.79
N GLU A 42 -11.76 7.59 26.91
CA GLU A 42 -12.69 6.52 27.29
C GLU A 42 -11.98 5.35 27.96
N TYR A 43 -10.83 4.91 27.43
CA TYR A 43 -10.02 3.85 28.03
C TYR A 43 -9.42 4.24 29.39
N ALA A 44 -9.24 5.53 29.65
CA ALA A 44 -8.79 6.04 30.94
C ALA A 44 -9.87 6.05 32.02
N GLN A 45 -11.11 5.72 31.67
CA GLN A 45 -12.23 5.61 32.60
C GLN A 45 -12.49 4.15 32.97
N GLN A 46 -13.28 3.98 34.03
CA GLN A 46 -13.85 2.69 34.39
C GLN A 46 -14.61 2.09 33.18
N PRO A 47 -14.48 0.79 32.90
CA PRO A 47 -13.82 -0.25 33.72
C PRO A 47 -12.35 -0.53 33.35
N TYR A 48 -11.75 0.22 32.43
CA TYR A 48 -10.44 -0.11 31.86
C TYR A 48 -9.28 0.54 32.61
N ASP A 49 -9.48 1.77 33.13
CA ASP A 49 -8.52 2.55 33.93
C ASP A 49 -7.08 2.56 33.34
N ARG A 50 -6.99 2.59 31.99
CA ARG A 50 -5.70 2.60 31.30
C ARG A 50 -5.04 3.97 31.43
N PRO A 51 -3.70 4.05 31.54
CA PRO A 51 -3.02 5.34 31.60
C PRO A 51 -3.20 6.09 30.27
N ALA A 52 -3.84 7.25 30.31
CA ALA A 52 -4.06 8.07 29.11
C ALA A 52 -2.74 8.60 28.52
N ASN A 53 -1.73 8.85 29.36
CA ASN A 53 -0.45 9.47 29.01
C ASN A 53 -0.57 10.77 28.18
N ILE A 54 -1.72 11.45 28.25
CA ILE A 54 -1.94 12.76 27.62
C ILE A 54 -1.53 13.87 28.60
N PRO A 55 -0.72 14.86 28.16
CA PRO A 55 -0.40 16.03 28.96
C PRO A 55 -1.66 16.75 29.46
N LYS A 56 -1.66 17.13 30.74
CA LYS A 56 -2.79 17.82 31.38
C LYS A 56 -3.20 19.08 30.60
N GLY A 57 -4.49 19.22 30.33
CA GLY A 57 -5.04 20.35 29.58
C GLY A 57 -5.00 20.20 28.07
N PHE A 58 -4.51 19.06 27.55
CA PHE A 58 -4.51 18.73 26.12
C PHE A 58 -5.31 17.45 25.82
N ASP A 59 -6.24 17.11 26.70
CA ASP A 59 -7.09 15.91 26.64
C ASP A 59 -8.47 16.18 26.01
N TRP A 60 -9.26 15.13 25.83
CA TRP A 60 -10.60 15.24 25.26
C TRP A 60 -11.54 16.19 26.04
N PRO A 61 -11.63 16.13 27.39
CA PRO A 61 -12.39 17.10 28.18
C PRO A 61 -12.00 18.56 27.93
N SER A 62 -10.71 18.84 27.75
CA SER A 62 -10.22 20.20 27.48
C SER A 62 -10.71 20.76 26.14
N LEU A 63 -10.98 19.89 25.15
CA LEU A 63 -11.49 20.25 23.84
C LEU A 63 -13.01 20.37 23.82
N LYS A 64 -13.73 19.34 24.29
CA LYS A 64 -15.19 19.24 24.09
C LYS A 64 -16.01 20.35 24.75
N GLY A 65 -15.45 20.99 25.78
CA GLY A 65 -16.09 22.11 26.48
C GLY A 65 -15.94 23.46 25.77
N LYS A 66 -15.21 23.53 24.66
CA LYS A 66 -14.97 24.76 23.90
C LYS A 66 -15.77 24.77 22.59
N THR A 67 -16.09 25.96 22.10
CA THR A 67 -16.78 26.17 20.81
C THR A 67 -16.22 27.40 20.11
N GLY A 68 -16.39 27.50 18.80
CA GLY A 68 -15.97 28.68 18.03
C GLY A 68 -14.45 28.87 18.00
N GLU A 69 -13.99 30.11 17.89
CA GLU A 69 -12.57 30.47 17.87
C GLU A 69 -11.77 29.92 19.08
N PRO A 70 -12.28 29.92 20.33
CA PRO A 70 -11.60 29.26 21.45
C PRO A 70 -11.34 27.76 21.25
N LEU A 71 -12.24 27.05 20.55
CA LEU A 71 -12.05 25.63 20.23
C LEU A 71 -10.94 25.46 19.21
N GLU A 72 -10.96 26.25 18.14
CA GLU A 72 -9.96 26.16 17.07
C GLU A 72 -8.56 26.46 17.61
N ALA A 73 -8.40 27.54 18.38
CA ALA A 73 -7.13 27.91 18.99
C ALA A 73 -6.62 26.81 19.94
N HIS A 74 -7.51 26.22 20.74
CA HIS A 74 -7.14 25.12 21.64
C HIS A 74 -6.78 23.84 20.86
N TYR A 75 -7.52 23.53 19.80
CA TYR A 75 -7.25 22.37 18.95
C TYR A 75 -5.87 22.47 18.30
N LEU A 76 -5.49 23.64 17.77
CA LEU A 76 -4.13 23.89 17.27
C LEU A 76 -3.06 23.65 18.34
N ALA A 77 -3.29 24.15 19.57
CA ALA A 77 -2.38 23.93 20.68
C ALA A 77 -2.25 22.44 21.06
N VAL A 78 -3.36 21.70 21.03
CA VAL A 78 -3.39 20.24 21.23
C VAL A 78 -2.56 19.53 20.15
N LEU A 79 -2.83 19.78 18.87
CA LEU A 79 -2.09 19.16 17.77
C LEU A 79 -0.58 19.39 17.90
N HIS A 80 -0.18 20.63 18.20
CA HIS A 80 1.23 20.99 18.36
C HIS A 80 1.87 20.32 19.58
N LYS A 81 1.19 20.29 20.73
CA LYS A 81 1.73 19.68 21.95
C LYS A 81 1.90 18.17 21.82
N LEU A 82 0.86 17.48 21.33
CA LEU A 82 0.88 16.02 21.24
C LEU A 82 1.85 15.52 20.17
N ALA A 83 2.14 16.31 19.14
CA ALA A 83 3.15 16.00 18.13
C ALA A 83 4.58 15.88 18.68
N GLN A 84 4.84 16.39 19.89
CA GLN A 84 6.15 16.39 20.55
C GLN A 84 6.31 15.27 21.59
N GLU A 85 5.22 14.56 21.91
CA GLU A 85 5.27 13.45 22.86
C GLU A 85 5.95 12.22 22.24
N PRO A 86 6.46 11.27 23.05
CA PRO A 86 7.03 10.02 22.55
C PRO A 86 5.95 8.97 22.21
N GLY A 87 6.39 7.81 21.69
CA GLY A 87 5.57 6.63 21.49
C GLY A 87 4.43 6.79 20.47
N MET A 88 3.37 6.00 20.62
CA MET A 88 2.20 6.02 19.75
C MET A 88 1.52 7.39 19.69
N LEU A 89 1.44 8.12 20.81
CA LEU A 89 0.84 9.46 20.86
C LEU A 89 1.59 10.43 19.94
N GLY A 90 2.91 10.55 20.10
CA GLY A 90 3.75 11.34 19.20
C GLY A 90 3.67 10.89 17.75
N ALA A 91 3.66 9.57 17.54
CA ALA A 91 3.61 8.97 16.22
C ALA A 91 2.31 9.32 15.46
N ILE A 92 1.17 9.33 16.14
CA ILE A 92 -0.12 9.74 15.57
C ILE A 92 -0.11 11.25 15.31
N PHE A 93 0.35 12.08 16.24
CA PHE A 93 0.29 13.54 16.09
C PHE A 93 1.48 14.15 15.33
N PHE A 94 2.43 13.35 14.85
CA PHE A 94 3.61 13.84 14.14
C PHE A 94 3.23 14.73 12.94
N LYS A 95 3.76 15.96 12.93
CA LYS A 95 3.45 17.03 11.96
C LYS A 95 1.94 17.29 11.80
N ALA A 96 1.18 17.19 12.89
CA ALA A 96 -0.25 17.41 12.83
C ALA A 96 -0.62 18.86 12.47
N GLN A 97 -1.69 19.00 11.69
CA GLN A 97 -2.21 20.29 11.24
C GLN A 97 -3.73 20.27 11.27
N ASN A 98 -4.33 21.40 11.64
CA ASN A 98 -5.76 21.60 11.44
C ASN A 98 -6.03 21.87 9.96
N LYS A 99 -7.01 21.16 9.40
CA LYS A 99 -7.48 21.36 8.02
C LYS A 99 -8.92 21.88 7.96
N ILE A 100 -9.62 21.94 9.09
CA ILE A 100 -10.99 22.47 9.20
C ILE A 100 -10.89 23.90 9.72
N GLN A 101 -10.97 24.87 8.81
CA GLN A 101 -10.84 26.30 9.13
C GLN A 101 -12.14 26.91 9.65
N ASP A 102 -13.29 26.28 9.40
CA ASP A 102 -14.58 26.74 9.94
C ASP A 102 -14.75 26.23 11.40
N PRO A 103 -14.77 27.13 12.40
CA PRO A 103 -14.89 26.74 13.81
C PRO A 103 -16.23 26.08 14.16
N ALA A 104 -17.30 26.42 13.44
CA ALA A 104 -18.61 25.82 13.66
C ALA A 104 -18.61 24.37 13.18
N LYS A 105 -17.95 24.07 12.06
CA LYS A 105 -17.79 22.71 11.55
C LYS A 105 -16.84 21.88 12.40
N LEU A 106 -15.74 22.46 12.89
CA LEU A 106 -14.87 21.79 13.86
C LEU A 106 -15.64 21.43 15.14
N SER A 107 -16.39 22.39 15.70
CA SER A 107 -17.26 22.17 16.86
C SER A 107 -18.27 21.04 16.60
N ARG A 108 -18.89 21.03 15.42
CA ARG A 108 -19.82 19.97 15.03
C ARG A 108 -19.15 18.61 14.95
N LEU A 109 -17.94 18.51 14.41
CA LEU A 109 -17.18 17.26 14.36
C LEU A 109 -16.85 16.73 15.76
N VAL A 110 -16.39 17.61 16.66
CA VAL A 110 -16.12 17.26 18.06
C VAL A 110 -17.39 16.72 18.75
N GLN A 111 -18.53 17.39 18.56
CA GLN A 111 -19.81 16.93 19.10
C GLN A 111 -20.27 15.59 18.51
N LEU A 112 -20.07 15.38 17.21
CA LEU A 112 -20.41 14.12 16.54
C LEU A 112 -19.62 12.94 17.12
N ILE A 113 -18.34 13.14 17.43
CA ILE A 113 -17.48 12.12 18.04
C ILE A 113 -17.81 11.94 19.53
N ASP A 114 -18.11 13.03 20.27
CA ASP A 114 -18.44 12.97 21.71
C ASP A 114 -19.76 12.25 21.99
N ALA A 115 -20.73 12.34 21.06
CA ALA A 115 -22.06 11.76 21.21
C ALA A 115 -22.08 10.22 21.21
N GLU A 116 -20.99 9.58 20.82
CA GLU A 116 -20.89 8.12 20.71
C GLU A 116 -19.90 7.57 21.76
N SER A 117 -20.17 6.36 22.24
CA SER A 117 -19.27 5.61 23.13
C SER A 117 -18.49 4.59 22.30
N TRP A 118 -17.25 4.92 21.96
CA TRP A 118 -16.47 4.13 21.00
C TRP A 118 -15.92 2.84 21.61
N ILE A 119 -15.56 2.85 22.90
CA ILE A 119 -15.16 1.64 23.63
C ILE A 119 -16.28 0.60 23.76
N SER A 120 -17.55 1.00 23.63
CA SER A 120 -18.68 0.07 23.69
C SER A 120 -18.89 -0.71 22.39
N LEU A 121 -18.34 -0.20 21.29
CA LEU A 121 -18.26 -0.91 20.02
C LEU A 121 -17.15 -1.96 20.13
N ASP A 122 -17.42 -3.17 19.66
CA ASP A 122 -16.40 -4.20 19.50
C ASP A 122 -15.32 -3.76 18.48
N ALA A 123 -14.16 -4.41 18.52
CA ALA A 123 -13.02 -4.04 17.68
C ALA A 123 -13.33 -4.22 16.19
N ASP A 124 -14.04 -5.30 15.82
CA ASP A 124 -14.41 -5.57 14.43
C ASP A 124 -15.28 -4.43 13.88
N THR A 125 -16.31 -4.02 14.63
CA THR A 125 -17.17 -2.88 14.27
C THR A 125 -16.40 -1.58 14.07
N LYS A 126 -15.44 -1.25 14.95
CA LYS A 126 -14.62 -0.04 14.83
C LYS A 126 -13.65 -0.11 13.66
N GLY A 127 -13.01 -1.26 13.51
CA GLY A 127 -12.07 -1.54 12.44
C GLY A 127 -12.73 -1.42 11.08
N ASP A 128 -13.85 -2.12 10.88
CA ASP A 128 -14.66 -2.08 9.65
C ASP A 128 -15.13 -0.67 9.31
N LEU A 129 -15.54 0.11 10.32
CA LEU A 129 -15.94 1.50 10.12
C LEU A 129 -14.79 2.34 9.56
N TYR A 130 -13.60 2.21 10.16
CA TYR A 130 -12.44 2.99 9.76
C TYR A 130 -11.88 2.54 8.40
N GLU A 131 -11.86 1.24 8.14
CA GLU A 131 -11.52 0.65 6.84
C GLU A 131 -12.46 1.11 5.73
N GLY A 132 -13.76 1.18 5.99
CA GLY A 132 -14.73 1.72 5.03
C GLY A 132 -14.45 3.18 4.68
N LEU A 133 -13.97 4.00 5.63
CA LEU A 133 -13.58 5.38 5.35
C LEU A 133 -12.27 5.45 4.55
N LEU A 134 -11.28 4.61 4.87
CA LEU A 134 -10.02 4.50 4.12
C LEU A 134 -10.27 4.08 2.68
N GLN A 135 -11.13 3.08 2.45
CA GLN A 135 -11.49 2.62 1.12
C GLN A 135 -12.14 3.73 0.30
N LYS A 136 -13.13 4.43 0.85
CA LYS A 136 -13.79 5.54 0.14
C LYS A 136 -12.81 6.68 -0.20
N ASN A 137 -11.87 6.97 0.69
CA ASN A 137 -10.82 7.96 0.42
C ASN A 137 -9.90 7.51 -0.72
N ALA A 138 -9.55 6.22 -0.77
CA ALA A 138 -8.72 5.65 -1.84
C ALA A 138 -9.42 5.60 -3.20
N GLU A 139 -10.73 5.39 -3.22
CA GLU A 139 -11.56 5.39 -4.44
C GLU A 139 -11.77 6.79 -5.03
N ASP A 140 -11.54 7.86 -4.26
CA ASP A 140 -11.53 9.23 -4.79
C ASP A 140 -10.23 9.50 -5.56
N THR A 141 -10.27 9.26 -6.87
CA THR A 141 -9.14 9.44 -7.80
C THR A 141 -8.57 10.86 -7.79
N LYS A 142 -9.36 11.87 -7.40
CA LYS A 142 -8.90 13.27 -7.31
C LYS A 142 -7.94 13.52 -6.15
N SER A 143 -7.98 12.69 -5.11
CA SER A 143 -7.18 12.86 -3.90
C SER A 143 -5.75 12.31 -4.03
N GLY A 144 -5.50 11.41 -4.99
CA GLY A 144 -4.24 10.66 -5.09
C GLY A 144 -3.99 9.69 -3.93
N ALA A 145 -4.93 9.52 -3.00
CA ALA A 145 -4.80 8.63 -1.84
C ALA A 145 -4.75 7.15 -2.24
N GLY A 146 -5.31 6.80 -3.40
CA GLY A 146 -5.29 5.44 -3.94
C GLY A 146 -3.88 4.85 -4.13
N GLN A 147 -2.83 5.68 -4.20
CA GLN A 147 -1.44 5.19 -4.27
C GLN A 147 -0.99 4.43 -3.02
N TYR A 148 -1.68 4.62 -1.90
CA TYR A 148 -1.39 3.98 -0.62
C TYR A 148 -2.37 2.83 -0.30
N PHE A 149 -3.23 2.46 -1.27
CA PHE A 149 -4.30 1.49 -1.08
C PHE A 149 -4.18 0.31 -2.04
N THR A 150 -4.43 -0.89 -1.52
CA THR A 150 -4.49 -2.13 -2.30
C THR A 150 -5.88 -2.74 -2.14
N PRO A 151 -6.54 -3.18 -3.23
CA PRO A 151 -7.88 -3.80 -3.15
C PRO A 151 -7.92 -4.93 -2.13
N ARG A 152 -8.89 -4.89 -1.20
CA ARG A 152 -8.97 -5.86 -0.10
C ARG A 152 -9.11 -7.30 -0.59
N VAL A 153 -9.89 -7.54 -1.63
CA VAL A 153 -10.02 -8.86 -2.26
C VAL A 153 -8.69 -9.41 -2.80
N LEU A 154 -7.78 -8.53 -3.26
CA LEU A 154 -6.45 -8.94 -3.70
C LEU A 154 -5.55 -9.29 -2.51
N ILE A 155 -5.58 -8.47 -1.45
CA ILE A 155 -4.88 -8.75 -0.19
C ILE A 155 -5.30 -10.11 0.35
N GLU A 156 -6.61 -10.36 0.44
CA GLU A 156 -7.17 -11.63 0.92
C GLU A 156 -6.66 -12.83 0.12
N ALA A 157 -6.69 -12.76 -1.22
CA ALA A 157 -6.19 -13.82 -2.07
C ALA A 157 -4.68 -14.05 -1.90
N MET A 158 -3.89 -12.97 -1.75
CA MET A 158 -2.45 -13.05 -1.50
C MET A 158 -2.16 -13.72 -0.15
N VAL A 159 -2.88 -13.34 0.91
CA VAL A 159 -2.74 -13.91 2.25
C VAL A 159 -3.18 -15.37 2.25
N GLU A 160 -4.29 -15.73 1.59
CA GLU A 160 -4.75 -17.12 1.48
C GLU A 160 -3.74 -18.00 0.72
N CYS A 161 -3.05 -17.44 -0.28
CA CYS A 161 -1.98 -18.15 -0.98
C CYS A 161 -0.76 -18.41 -0.08
N ILE A 162 -0.34 -17.43 0.72
CA ILE A 162 0.82 -17.53 1.61
C ILE A 162 0.52 -18.34 2.88
N ARG A 163 -0.72 -18.30 3.37
CA ARG A 163 -1.18 -18.91 4.63
C ARG A 163 -0.25 -18.63 5.83
N PRO A 164 -0.08 -17.35 6.24
CA PRO A 164 0.71 -17.01 7.42
C PRO A 164 0.32 -17.86 8.64
N GLN A 165 1.32 -18.21 9.45
CA GLN A 165 1.16 -19.05 10.64
C GLN A 165 1.34 -18.23 11.92
N PRO A 166 0.74 -18.63 13.06
CA PRO A 166 0.99 -17.99 14.36
C PRO A 166 2.47 -18.05 14.75
N MET A 167 2.91 -17.13 15.61
CA MET A 167 4.31 -17.04 16.08
C MET A 167 5.36 -16.79 14.98
N ARG A 168 4.93 -16.14 13.88
CA ARG A 168 5.79 -15.76 12.75
C ARG A 168 5.67 -14.27 12.50
N THR A 169 6.72 -13.67 11.99
CA THR A 169 6.77 -12.22 11.75
C THR A 169 6.47 -11.89 10.30
N ILE A 170 5.66 -10.87 10.07
CA ILE A 170 5.20 -10.39 8.76
C ILE A 170 5.68 -8.95 8.59
N ALA A 171 6.33 -8.66 7.46
CA ALA A 171 6.77 -7.32 7.12
C ALA A 171 6.10 -6.75 5.87
N ASP A 172 5.91 -5.44 5.86
CA ASP A 172 5.55 -4.66 4.67
C ASP A 172 6.41 -3.37 4.61
N PRO A 173 7.41 -3.29 3.72
CA PRO A 173 8.31 -2.14 3.62
C PRO A 173 7.66 -0.91 2.95
N ALA A 174 6.40 -0.99 2.53
CA ALA A 174 5.63 0.10 1.95
C ALA A 174 4.16 -0.01 2.40
N CYS A 175 3.95 -0.03 3.72
CA CYS A 175 2.71 -0.55 4.30
C CYS A 175 1.45 0.26 4.01
N GLY A 176 1.58 1.51 3.54
CA GLY A 176 0.43 2.37 3.27
C GLY A 176 -0.45 2.46 4.51
N THR A 177 -1.73 2.14 4.35
CA THR A 177 -2.73 2.14 5.45
C THR A 177 -2.75 0.86 6.30
N GLY A 178 -1.82 -0.07 6.09
CA GLY A 178 -1.70 -1.31 6.87
C GLY A 178 -2.57 -2.47 6.38
N GLY A 179 -3.10 -2.40 5.16
CA GLY A 179 -4.06 -3.39 4.65
C GLY A 179 -3.55 -4.84 4.66
N PHE A 180 -2.27 -5.08 4.35
CA PHE A 180 -1.70 -6.44 4.40
C PHE A 180 -1.59 -6.99 5.82
N PHE A 181 -1.34 -6.13 6.81
CA PHE A 181 -1.32 -6.55 8.22
C PHE A 181 -2.72 -6.96 8.68
N LEU A 182 -3.75 -6.18 8.32
CA LEU A 182 -5.13 -6.53 8.64
C LEU A 182 -5.58 -7.81 7.94
N GLY A 183 -5.31 -7.95 6.63
CA GLY A 183 -5.64 -9.18 5.91
C GLY A 183 -4.98 -10.42 6.51
N ALA A 184 -3.74 -10.29 6.99
CA ALA A 184 -3.06 -11.36 7.71
C ALA A 184 -3.62 -11.60 9.13
N TYR A 185 -4.01 -10.55 9.84
CA TYR A 185 -4.70 -10.65 11.13
C TYR A 185 -6.01 -11.43 11.00
N ASP A 186 -6.86 -11.06 10.04
CA ASP A 186 -8.14 -11.72 9.76
C ASP A 186 -7.96 -13.18 9.34
N TRP A 187 -6.91 -13.47 8.58
CA TRP A 187 -6.54 -14.85 8.27
C TRP A 187 -6.24 -15.65 9.53
N LEU A 188 -5.40 -15.12 10.42
CA LEU A 188 -4.98 -15.81 11.64
C LEU A 188 -6.10 -15.97 12.67
N THR A 189 -7.07 -15.06 12.69
CA THR A 189 -8.15 -15.03 13.70
C THR A 189 -9.48 -15.59 13.22
N GLN A 190 -9.80 -15.46 11.93
CA GLN A 190 -11.14 -15.77 11.40
C GLN A 190 -11.12 -16.80 10.25
N LYS A 191 -10.23 -16.66 9.26
CA LYS A 191 -10.34 -17.44 8.00
C LYS A 191 -9.55 -18.75 7.95
N SER A 192 -8.47 -18.87 8.71
CA SER A 192 -7.58 -20.05 8.67
C SER A 192 -8.13 -21.29 9.37
N GLY A 193 -9.19 -21.16 10.17
CA GLY A 193 -9.71 -22.22 11.04
C GLY A 193 -8.82 -22.51 12.28
N LEU A 194 -7.79 -21.70 12.51
CA LEU A 194 -6.89 -21.84 13.65
C LEU A 194 -7.55 -21.36 14.95
N LYS A 195 -7.22 -22.01 16.07
CA LYS A 195 -7.57 -21.52 17.41
C LYS A 195 -6.31 -21.06 18.13
N LEU A 196 -6.15 -19.76 18.28
CA LEU A 196 -4.96 -19.17 18.90
C LEU A 196 -4.99 -19.36 20.42
N ASN A 197 -3.91 -19.89 20.99
CA ASN A 197 -3.72 -19.90 22.44
C ASN A 197 -3.31 -18.50 22.96
N ILE A 198 -3.31 -18.30 24.28
CA ILE A 198 -3.01 -17.00 24.91
C ILE A 198 -1.64 -16.45 24.48
N THR A 199 -0.63 -17.30 24.36
CA THR A 199 0.73 -16.90 23.93
C THR A 199 0.73 -16.43 22.48
N GLN A 200 0.03 -17.14 21.60
CA GLN A 200 -0.13 -16.80 20.19
C GLN A 200 -0.91 -15.50 20.01
N GLN A 201 -1.98 -15.28 20.80
CA GLN A 201 -2.74 -14.02 20.79
C GLN A 201 -1.87 -12.84 21.22
N LYS A 202 -1.08 -12.99 22.30
CA LYS A 202 -0.14 -11.95 22.74
C LYS A 202 0.93 -11.64 21.68
N PHE A 203 1.42 -12.66 20.99
CA PHE A 203 2.38 -12.48 19.90
C PHE A 203 1.75 -11.79 18.69
N LEU A 204 0.52 -12.16 18.32
CA LEU A 204 -0.26 -11.51 17.26
C LEU A 204 -0.45 -10.03 17.54
N HIS A 205 -0.82 -9.71 18.78
CA HIS A 205 -1.09 -8.36 19.25
C HIS A 205 0.11 -7.41 19.14
N SER A 206 1.35 -7.88 19.37
CA SER A 206 2.49 -6.97 19.63
C SER A 206 3.80 -7.31 18.91
N LYS A 207 3.93 -8.49 18.29
CA LYS A 207 5.22 -8.98 17.77
C LYS A 207 5.16 -9.56 16.36
N THR A 208 3.99 -9.48 15.72
CA THR A 208 3.78 -10.08 14.40
C THR A 208 4.09 -9.13 13.26
N PHE A 209 3.68 -7.87 13.35
CA PHE A 209 3.70 -6.94 12.22
C PHE A 209 4.82 -5.91 12.34
N PHE A 210 5.49 -5.65 11.23
CA PHE A 210 6.58 -4.68 11.10
C PHE A 210 6.47 -3.98 9.76
N GLY A 211 6.65 -2.66 9.70
CA GLY A 211 6.58 -1.99 8.39
C GLY A 211 7.23 -0.62 8.35
N ASN A 212 7.29 -0.08 7.14
CA ASN A 212 7.79 1.27 6.88
C ASN A 212 6.76 2.07 6.10
N GLU A 213 6.55 3.32 6.51
CA GLU A 213 5.78 4.31 5.75
C GLU A 213 6.44 5.68 5.86
N ILE A 214 6.79 6.26 4.71
CA ILE A 214 7.54 7.51 4.62
C ILE A 214 6.64 8.73 4.85
N VAL A 215 5.37 8.65 4.44
CA VAL A 215 4.41 9.74 4.51
C VAL A 215 3.76 9.77 5.88
N ALA A 216 3.95 10.88 6.61
CA ALA A 216 3.49 11.02 7.99
C ALA A 216 1.97 10.81 8.15
N SER A 217 1.16 11.37 7.26
CA SER A 217 -0.30 11.21 7.29
C SER A 217 -0.71 9.76 7.03
N THR A 218 -0.17 9.12 5.99
CA THR A 218 -0.45 7.71 5.69
C THR A 218 -0.05 6.80 6.85
N ARG A 219 1.14 7.01 7.44
CA ARG A 219 1.60 6.25 8.61
C ARG A 219 0.64 6.41 9.80
N ARG A 220 0.15 7.62 10.04
CA ARG A 220 -0.84 7.87 11.11
C ARG A 220 -2.11 7.07 10.88
N LEU A 221 -2.63 7.06 9.65
CA LEU A 221 -3.80 6.26 9.30
C LEU A 221 -3.53 4.77 9.53
N CYS A 222 -2.35 4.27 9.14
CA CYS A 222 -1.93 2.89 9.40
C CYS A 222 -1.92 2.54 10.89
N LEU A 223 -1.27 3.36 11.72
CA LEU A 223 -1.18 3.14 13.16
C LEU A 223 -2.55 3.15 13.83
N MET A 224 -3.42 4.09 13.45
CA MET A 224 -4.79 4.12 13.92
C MET A 224 -5.56 2.87 13.49
N ASN A 225 -5.38 2.47 12.23
CA ASN A 225 -6.05 1.32 11.65
C ASN A 225 -5.68 0.02 12.39
N LEU A 226 -4.39 -0.20 12.61
CA LEU A 226 -3.88 -1.33 13.39
C LEU A 226 -4.45 -1.32 14.82
N PHE A 227 -4.41 -0.17 15.49
CA PHE A 227 -4.91 -0.05 16.84
C PHE A 227 -6.41 -0.41 16.95
N LEU A 228 -7.23 0.08 16.02
CA LEU A 228 -8.67 -0.21 16.00
C LEU A 228 -8.99 -1.69 15.79
N HIS A 229 -8.07 -2.45 15.17
CA HIS A 229 -8.14 -3.89 14.97
C HIS A 229 -7.38 -4.69 16.05
N ASN A 230 -7.15 -4.11 17.24
CA ASN A 230 -6.43 -4.74 18.36
C ASN A 230 -4.99 -5.17 18.02
N VAL A 231 -4.30 -4.41 17.18
CA VAL A 231 -2.88 -4.57 16.89
C VAL A 231 -2.10 -3.38 17.46
N GLY A 232 -1.21 -3.65 18.42
CA GLY A 232 -0.48 -2.62 19.16
C GLY A 232 -1.25 -2.06 20.37
N GLU A 233 -0.63 -1.14 21.09
CA GLU A 233 -1.20 -0.48 22.27
C GLU A 233 -1.14 1.05 22.12
N LEU A 234 -2.05 1.77 22.80
CA LEU A 234 -2.08 3.25 22.81
C LEU A 234 -0.87 3.87 23.51
N ASP A 235 -0.27 3.17 24.46
CA ASP A 235 0.88 3.59 25.26
C ASP A 235 2.17 2.87 24.85
N GLY A 236 2.13 2.07 23.78
CA GLY A 236 3.27 1.32 23.26
C GLY A 236 4.09 2.06 22.21
N GLU A 237 5.13 1.38 21.73
CA GLU A 237 5.90 1.79 20.56
C GLU A 237 5.16 1.42 19.26
N PRO A 238 5.19 2.28 18.22
CA PRO A 238 4.51 2.01 16.97
C PRO A 238 5.14 0.84 16.22
N ALA A 239 4.33 -0.09 15.73
CA ALA A 239 4.77 -1.25 14.93
C ALA A 239 5.30 -0.87 13.52
N VAL A 240 5.10 0.38 13.10
CA VAL A 240 5.48 0.89 11.79
C VAL A 240 6.45 2.04 11.95
N ASP A 241 7.60 1.95 11.30
CA ASP A 241 8.62 2.98 11.30
C ASP A 241 8.32 4.09 10.29
N ARG A 242 8.61 5.32 10.69
CA ARG A 242 8.59 6.47 9.77
C ARG A 242 9.95 6.59 9.07
N ALA A 243 10.19 5.73 8.11
CA ALA A 243 11.47 5.67 7.39
C ALA A 243 11.26 5.34 5.91
N ASP A 244 12.22 5.75 5.08
CA ASP A 244 12.36 5.18 3.74
C ASP A 244 13.08 3.83 3.88
N ALA A 245 12.35 2.74 3.59
CA ALA A 245 12.84 1.37 3.67
C ALA A 245 14.11 1.13 2.84
N LEU A 246 14.37 1.92 1.81
CA LEU A 246 15.51 1.71 0.91
C LEU A 246 16.82 2.35 1.44
N ILE A 247 16.77 3.25 2.42
CA ILE A 247 17.94 4.01 2.90
C ILE A 247 19.05 3.09 3.45
N SER A 248 18.70 2.12 4.29
CA SER A 248 19.71 1.34 5.02
C SER A 248 19.44 -0.16 4.95
N ALA A 249 20.52 -0.93 5.16
CA ALA A 249 20.41 -2.36 5.32
C ALA A 249 19.51 -2.70 6.52
N PRO A 250 18.63 -3.69 6.39
CA PRO A 250 17.71 -4.05 7.45
C PRO A 250 18.44 -4.75 8.60
N GLU A 251 18.07 -4.43 9.83
CA GLU A 251 18.60 -5.07 11.03
C GLU A 251 17.89 -6.40 11.32
N GLN A 252 16.58 -6.46 11.05
CA GLN A 252 15.75 -7.64 11.30
C GLN A 252 15.46 -8.42 10.01
N ARG A 253 15.08 -9.70 10.17
CA ARG A 253 14.61 -10.56 9.09
C ARG A 253 13.26 -11.18 9.44
N PHE A 254 12.41 -11.38 8.44
CA PHE A 254 11.00 -11.77 8.63
C PHE A 254 10.66 -13.10 7.96
N ASP A 255 9.66 -13.82 8.50
CA ASP A 255 9.14 -15.06 7.93
C ASP A 255 8.31 -14.78 6.67
N TYR A 256 7.57 -13.68 6.64
CA TYR A 256 6.73 -13.30 5.51
C TYR A 256 6.96 -11.84 5.12
N VAL A 257 6.88 -11.56 3.82
CA VAL A 257 6.75 -10.20 3.29
C VAL A 257 5.55 -10.13 2.35
N LEU A 258 4.58 -9.28 2.68
CA LEU A 258 3.39 -9.03 1.89
C LEU A 258 3.37 -7.55 1.59
N ALA A 259 3.44 -7.16 0.31
CA ALA A 259 3.64 -5.76 -0.02
C ALA A 259 3.06 -5.36 -1.37
N ASN A 260 2.69 -4.08 -1.47
CA ASN A 260 2.44 -3.38 -2.73
C ASN A 260 3.30 -2.11 -2.78
N PRO A 261 4.58 -2.22 -3.18
CA PRO A 261 5.46 -1.06 -3.32
C PRO A 261 4.91 -0.02 -4.32
N PRO A 262 5.26 1.27 -4.15
CA PRO A 262 4.75 2.34 -5.00
C PRO A 262 5.15 2.16 -6.48
N PHE A 263 4.23 2.43 -7.40
CA PHE A 263 4.44 2.28 -8.86
C PHE A 263 5.28 3.39 -9.52
N GLY A 264 5.62 4.48 -8.80
CA GLY A 264 6.37 5.62 -9.35
C GLY A 264 7.81 5.28 -9.76
N LYS A 265 8.21 5.65 -10.97
CA LYS A 265 9.43 5.13 -11.64
C LYS A 265 10.78 5.51 -10.99
N LYS A 266 10.90 6.68 -10.36
CA LYS A 266 12.18 7.20 -9.85
C LYS A 266 12.03 7.79 -8.45
N SER A 267 13.00 7.51 -7.57
CA SER A 267 13.30 8.45 -6.49
C SER A 267 14.01 9.63 -7.14
N SER A 268 13.43 10.83 -7.09
CA SER A 268 14.06 12.04 -7.62
C SER A 268 14.02 13.12 -6.56
N MET A 269 15.13 13.83 -6.39
CA MET A 269 15.15 15.09 -5.66
C MET A 269 15.04 16.19 -6.70
N THR A 270 13.96 16.97 -6.66
CA THR A 270 13.84 18.15 -7.51
C THR A 270 14.62 19.28 -6.83
N ILE A 271 15.70 19.74 -7.45
CA ILE A 271 16.44 20.91 -7.00
C ILE A 271 16.08 22.05 -7.95
N THR A 272 15.35 23.04 -7.45
CA THR A 272 15.12 24.27 -8.20
C THR A 272 16.32 25.18 -7.98
N ASN A 273 17.09 25.46 -9.03
CA ASN A 273 18.18 26.42 -8.96
C ASN A 273 17.65 27.87 -8.88
N ALA A 274 18.52 28.83 -8.59
CA ALA A 274 18.12 30.25 -8.41
C ALA A 274 17.54 30.90 -9.69
N GLU A 275 17.68 30.24 -10.85
CA GLU A 275 17.15 30.66 -12.15
C GLU A 275 15.77 30.04 -12.45
N GLY A 276 15.23 29.21 -11.55
CA GLY A 276 13.91 28.60 -11.69
C GLY A 276 13.90 27.33 -12.55
N GLU A 277 15.06 26.80 -12.94
CA GLU A 277 15.15 25.52 -13.61
C GLU A 277 15.09 24.38 -12.58
N GLU A 278 14.19 23.43 -12.82
CA GLU A 278 14.08 22.20 -12.04
C GLU A 278 15.09 21.17 -12.56
N ASP A 279 16.18 20.95 -11.82
CA ASP A 279 17.06 19.82 -12.08
C ASP A 279 16.54 18.57 -11.33
N ARG A 280 16.48 17.44 -12.03
CA ARG A 280 15.95 16.17 -11.50
C ARG A 280 17.06 15.13 -11.46
N ASP A 281 17.81 15.13 -10.36
CA ASP A 281 18.79 14.09 -10.12
C ASP A 281 18.09 12.76 -9.78
N ALA A 282 18.48 11.70 -10.49
CA ALA A 282 18.03 10.35 -10.20
C ALA A 282 18.67 9.87 -8.89
N LEU A 283 17.86 9.72 -7.85
CA LEU A 283 18.31 9.21 -6.56
C LEU A 283 18.55 7.71 -6.68
N THR A 284 19.81 7.30 -6.54
CA THR A 284 20.23 5.90 -6.51
C THR A 284 20.56 5.51 -5.07
N TYR A 285 20.19 4.29 -4.68
CA TYR A 285 20.48 3.77 -3.34
C TYR A 285 21.74 2.90 -3.42
N GLU A 286 22.82 3.34 -2.77
CA GLU A 286 24.06 2.59 -2.69
C GLU A 286 24.00 1.55 -1.56
N ARG A 287 23.56 0.35 -1.91
CA ARG A 287 23.27 -0.75 -0.98
C ARG A 287 24.13 -1.97 -1.31
N GLN A 288 25.11 -2.26 -0.46
CA GLN A 288 26.04 -3.39 -0.66
C GLN A 288 25.34 -4.76 -0.62
N ASP A 289 24.17 -4.84 0.00
CA ASP A 289 23.34 -6.05 0.06
C ASP A 289 22.44 -6.23 -1.18
N PHE A 290 22.36 -5.24 -2.07
CA PHE A 290 21.63 -5.36 -3.33
C PHE A 290 22.50 -6.06 -4.39
N TRP A 291 21.86 -6.78 -5.30
CA TRP A 291 22.55 -7.41 -6.42
C TRP A 291 23.03 -6.39 -7.44
N GLN A 292 22.28 -5.30 -7.64
CA GLN A 292 22.59 -4.22 -8.58
C GLN A 292 22.11 -2.87 -8.05
N THR A 293 22.91 -1.84 -8.28
CA THR A 293 22.49 -0.43 -8.15
C THR A 293 21.60 -0.06 -9.33
N THR A 294 20.45 0.57 -9.06
CA THR A 294 19.52 1.07 -10.09
C THR A 294 18.72 2.27 -9.56
N SER A 295 18.30 3.15 -10.46
CA SER A 295 17.33 4.22 -10.15
C SER A 295 15.88 3.74 -10.16
N ASN A 296 15.61 2.51 -10.63
CA ASN A 296 14.27 1.94 -10.65
C ASN A 296 13.83 1.58 -9.23
N LYS A 297 12.84 2.31 -8.73
CA LYS A 297 12.33 2.16 -7.36
C LYS A 297 11.74 0.77 -7.10
N GLN A 298 11.01 0.19 -8.05
CA GLN A 298 10.36 -1.12 -7.89
C GLN A 298 11.38 -2.25 -7.83
N LEU A 299 12.44 -2.18 -8.63
CA LEU A 299 13.56 -3.12 -8.57
C LEU A 299 14.32 -3.00 -7.24
N ASN A 300 14.50 -1.78 -6.71
CA ASN A 300 15.09 -1.57 -5.38
C ASN A 300 14.22 -2.17 -4.27
N PHE A 301 12.90 -2.03 -4.33
CA PHE A 301 11.99 -2.70 -3.39
C PHE A 301 12.06 -4.23 -3.50
N LEU A 302 12.10 -4.78 -4.71
CA LEU A 302 12.23 -6.23 -4.89
C LEU A 302 13.53 -6.77 -4.25
N GLN A 303 14.66 -6.09 -4.48
CA GLN A 303 15.93 -6.45 -3.83
C GLN A 303 15.85 -6.32 -2.30
N HIS A 304 15.28 -5.22 -1.80
CA HIS A 304 15.07 -5.01 -0.37
C HIS A 304 14.21 -6.11 0.28
N ILE A 305 13.11 -6.50 -0.37
CA ILE A 305 12.23 -7.57 0.08
C ILE A 305 13.00 -8.89 0.20
N VAL A 306 13.81 -9.23 -0.81
CA VAL A 306 14.67 -10.41 -0.73
C VAL A 306 15.67 -10.29 0.42
N THR A 307 16.26 -9.11 0.65
CA THR A 307 17.18 -8.90 1.79
C THR A 307 16.48 -9.16 3.12
N ILE A 308 15.30 -8.60 3.38
CA ILE A 308 14.60 -8.68 4.67
C ILE A 308 13.98 -10.04 4.98
N LEU A 309 13.86 -10.94 4.00
CA LEU A 309 13.39 -12.30 4.27
C LEU A 309 14.41 -13.12 5.06
N LYS A 310 13.93 -13.93 6.01
CA LYS A 310 14.69 -15.07 6.55
C LYS A 310 15.01 -16.06 5.42
N THR A 311 16.00 -16.93 5.63
CA THR A 311 16.39 -17.95 4.63
C THR A 311 15.27 -18.94 4.28
N THR A 312 14.24 -19.04 5.13
CA THR A 312 13.02 -19.84 4.89
C THR A 312 11.79 -18.96 4.66
N GLY A 313 11.98 -17.66 4.44
CA GLY A 313 10.89 -16.70 4.36
C GLY A 313 10.20 -16.73 2.99
N GLN A 314 8.95 -16.30 2.97
CA GLN A 314 8.11 -16.28 1.77
C GLN A 314 7.61 -14.86 1.49
N ALA A 315 7.45 -14.52 0.22
CA ALA A 315 6.90 -13.23 -0.18
C ALA A 315 5.80 -13.33 -1.23
N ALA A 316 4.85 -12.40 -1.14
CA ALA A 316 3.90 -12.07 -2.19
C ALA A 316 3.93 -10.56 -2.41
N VAL A 317 4.35 -10.13 -3.60
CA VAL A 317 4.62 -8.71 -3.88
C VAL A 317 3.90 -8.26 -5.14
N VAL A 318 3.14 -7.17 -5.04
CA VAL A 318 2.55 -6.51 -6.22
C VAL A 318 3.62 -5.71 -6.95
N LEU A 319 3.84 -5.97 -8.24
CA LEU A 319 4.87 -5.32 -9.04
C LEU A 319 4.33 -4.95 -10.44
N PRO A 320 4.68 -3.78 -10.98
CA PRO A 320 4.32 -3.41 -12.34
C PRO A 320 5.09 -4.23 -13.40
N ASP A 321 4.54 -4.28 -14.62
CA ASP A 321 5.12 -5.06 -15.73
C ASP A 321 6.59 -4.70 -16.03
N ASN A 322 7.04 -3.45 -15.80
CA ASN A 322 8.43 -3.06 -16.08
C ASN A 322 9.45 -3.94 -15.34
N VAL A 323 9.13 -4.39 -14.12
CA VAL A 323 10.01 -5.30 -13.36
C VAL A 323 10.22 -6.62 -14.11
N LEU A 324 9.22 -7.06 -14.89
CA LEU A 324 9.25 -8.33 -15.61
C LEU A 324 10.07 -8.30 -16.90
N PHE A 325 10.22 -7.15 -17.57
CA PHE A 325 10.88 -7.07 -18.89
C PHE A 325 12.06 -6.09 -18.99
N GLU A 326 12.23 -5.16 -18.03
CA GLU A 326 13.28 -4.13 -18.11
C GLU A 326 14.67 -4.76 -18.26
N GLY A 327 15.48 -4.25 -19.21
CA GLY A 327 16.85 -4.72 -19.45
C GLY A 327 17.86 -4.19 -18.43
N GLY A 328 19.15 -4.38 -18.69
CA GLY A 328 20.21 -3.81 -17.86
C GLY A 328 20.17 -4.32 -16.42
N ALA A 329 19.96 -3.42 -15.45
CA ALA A 329 19.83 -3.80 -14.04
C ALA A 329 18.63 -4.74 -13.79
N GLY A 330 17.50 -4.52 -14.49
CA GLY A 330 16.31 -5.35 -14.35
C GLY A 330 16.55 -6.80 -14.74
N GLU A 331 17.23 -7.05 -15.85
CA GLU A 331 17.63 -8.40 -16.28
C GLU A 331 18.53 -9.07 -15.23
N LYS A 332 19.57 -8.38 -14.78
CA LYS A 332 20.52 -8.93 -13.79
C LYS A 332 19.83 -9.28 -12.48
N ILE A 333 18.91 -8.42 -12.01
CA ILE A 333 18.10 -8.66 -10.82
C ILE A 333 17.17 -9.85 -11.02
N ARG A 334 16.47 -9.96 -12.16
CA ARG A 334 15.60 -11.11 -12.46
C ARG A 334 16.36 -12.43 -12.49
N ARG A 335 17.52 -12.46 -13.14
CA ARG A 335 18.39 -13.66 -13.16
C ARG A 335 18.81 -14.06 -11.75
N LYS A 336 19.26 -13.09 -10.94
CA LYS A 336 19.64 -13.34 -9.54
C LYS A 336 18.46 -13.80 -8.67
N LEU A 337 17.27 -13.26 -8.91
CA LEU A 337 16.06 -13.70 -8.23
C LEU A 337 15.74 -15.17 -8.55
N LEU A 338 15.75 -15.56 -9.83
CA LEU A 338 15.50 -16.94 -10.26
C LEU A 338 16.58 -17.92 -9.76
N GLU A 339 17.83 -17.47 -9.64
CA GLU A 339 18.92 -18.27 -9.09
C GLU A 339 18.76 -18.51 -7.57
N THR A 340 18.58 -17.42 -6.81
CA THR A 340 18.73 -17.41 -5.34
C THR A 340 17.43 -17.64 -4.57
N CYS A 341 16.29 -17.44 -5.23
CA CYS A 341 14.97 -17.70 -4.67
C CYS A 341 14.30 -18.84 -5.45
N ASP A 342 13.26 -19.40 -4.85
CA ASP A 342 12.31 -20.26 -5.54
C ASP A 342 11.11 -19.42 -5.97
N VAL A 343 11.20 -18.82 -7.15
CA VAL A 343 10.13 -18.05 -7.78
C VAL A 343 9.17 -19.05 -8.42
N HIS A 344 8.00 -19.22 -7.84
CA HIS A 344 7.14 -20.34 -8.19
C HIS A 344 5.79 -19.93 -8.79
N THR A 345 5.34 -18.69 -8.59
CA THR A 345 4.06 -18.22 -9.13
C THR A 345 4.10 -16.74 -9.53
N LEU A 346 3.49 -16.41 -10.67
CA LEU A 346 3.19 -15.05 -11.11
C LEU A 346 1.69 -14.96 -11.45
N LEU A 347 0.97 -14.05 -10.80
CA LEU A 347 -0.41 -13.70 -11.16
C LEU A 347 -0.39 -12.41 -11.98
N ARG A 348 -0.82 -12.45 -13.24
CA ARG A 348 -1.03 -11.24 -14.04
C ARG A 348 -2.37 -10.63 -13.68
N LEU A 349 -2.36 -9.45 -13.08
CA LEU A 349 -3.58 -8.79 -12.64
C LEU A 349 -4.28 -8.08 -13.81
N PRO A 350 -5.62 -7.98 -13.79
CA PRO A 350 -6.36 -7.16 -14.73
C PRO A 350 -6.05 -5.67 -14.57
N THR A 351 -6.31 -4.90 -15.62
CA THR A 351 -6.32 -3.44 -15.56
C THR A 351 -7.58 -2.94 -14.85
N GLY A 352 -7.60 -1.65 -14.45
CA GLY A 352 -8.79 -1.01 -13.90
C GLY A 352 -9.12 -1.34 -12.43
N ILE A 353 -8.24 -2.09 -11.74
CA ILE A 353 -8.40 -2.45 -10.32
C ILE A 353 -7.61 -1.55 -9.36
N PHE A 354 -6.70 -0.73 -9.87
CA PHE A 354 -5.95 0.27 -9.10
C PHE A 354 -6.44 1.68 -9.42
N TYR A 355 -6.15 2.63 -8.53
CA TYR A 355 -6.51 4.04 -8.72
C TYR A 355 -5.88 4.65 -10.00
N ALA A 356 -4.67 4.22 -10.34
CA ALA A 356 -3.97 4.64 -11.53
C ALA A 356 -4.44 3.81 -12.73
N GLN A 357 -5.30 4.42 -13.56
CA GLN A 357 -5.80 3.77 -14.78
C GLN A 357 -4.65 3.39 -15.71
N GLY A 358 -4.80 2.25 -16.39
CA GLY A 358 -3.79 1.72 -17.31
C GLY A 358 -2.57 1.04 -16.65
N VAL A 359 -2.41 1.08 -15.32
CA VAL A 359 -1.33 0.35 -14.64
C VAL A 359 -1.53 -1.15 -14.81
N LYS A 360 -0.56 -1.80 -15.46
CA LYS A 360 -0.45 -3.25 -15.56
C LYS A 360 0.43 -3.76 -14.42
N ALA A 361 -0.17 -4.48 -13.49
CA ALA A 361 0.49 -5.03 -12.32
C ALA A 361 0.38 -6.55 -12.27
N ASN A 362 1.23 -7.15 -11.45
CA ASN A 362 1.32 -8.58 -11.24
C ASN A 362 1.55 -8.85 -9.75
N VAL A 363 1.22 -10.05 -9.28
CA VAL A 363 1.70 -10.53 -7.98
C VAL A 363 2.75 -11.59 -8.21
N LEU A 364 3.96 -11.35 -7.70
CA LEU A 364 5.05 -12.31 -7.72
C LEU A 364 5.14 -13.03 -6.37
N PHE A 365 5.14 -14.36 -6.40
CA PHE A 365 5.29 -15.21 -5.22
C PHE A 365 6.61 -15.97 -5.27
N PHE A 366 7.38 -15.89 -4.21
CA PHE A 366 8.67 -16.57 -4.11
C PHE A 366 9.06 -16.89 -2.66
N ASP A 367 9.83 -17.96 -2.49
CA ASP A 367 10.50 -18.28 -1.24
C ASP A 367 11.98 -17.89 -1.34
N LYS A 368 12.52 -17.27 -0.29
CA LYS A 368 13.98 -17.15 -0.15
C LYS A 368 14.57 -18.53 0.12
N LYS A 369 15.79 -18.76 -0.38
CA LYS A 369 16.53 -20.01 -0.18
C LYS A 369 17.98 -19.73 0.28
N PRO A 370 18.68 -20.74 0.84
CA PRO A 370 20.08 -20.60 1.22
C PRO A 370 20.96 -20.25 0.02
N ALA A 371 21.98 -19.42 0.26
CA ALA A 371 23.03 -19.14 -0.72
C ALA A 371 24.02 -20.32 -0.80
N ASP A 372 23.57 -21.44 -1.37
CA ASP A 372 24.32 -22.70 -1.50
C ASP A 372 24.90 -22.91 -2.92
N GLY A 373 24.84 -21.88 -3.77
CA GLY A 373 25.31 -21.91 -5.16
C GLY A 373 24.42 -22.70 -6.11
N LYS A 374 23.25 -23.19 -5.67
CA LYS A 374 22.30 -23.90 -6.53
C LYS A 374 21.21 -22.97 -7.04
N VAL A 375 20.69 -23.32 -8.22
CA VAL A 375 19.46 -22.70 -8.75
C VAL A 375 18.25 -23.31 -8.06
N HIS A 376 17.51 -22.48 -7.34
CA HIS A 376 16.35 -22.91 -6.58
C HIS A 376 15.05 -22.86 -7.36
N THR A 377 14.86 -21.88 -8.25
CA THR A 377 13.68 -21.85 -9.13
C THR A 377 13.73 -23.00 -10.14
N LYS A 378 12.70 -23.85 -10.15
CA LYS A 378 12.56 -24.94 -11.15
C LYS A 378 11.71 -24.53 -12.35
N GLY A 379 10.80 -23.59 -12.13
CA GLY A 379 9.92 -23.02 -13.12
C GLY A 379 8.89 -22.15 -12.43
N VAL A 380 8.23 -21.31 -13.22
CA VAL A 380 7.23 -20.35 -12.74
C VAL A 380 5.88 -20.74 -13.30
N TRP A 381 4.88 -20.88 -12.43
CA TRP A 381 3.49 -20.98 -12.82
C TRP A 381 2.90 -19.59 -13.03
N ILE A 382 2.34 -19.33 -14.21
CA ILE A 382 1.75 -18.03 -14.54
C ILE A 382 0.25 -18.18 -14.64
N TYR A 383 -0.50 -17.33 -13.92
CA TYR A 383 -1.95 -17.22 -14.06
C TYR A 383 -2.31 -15.92 -14.78
N ASP A 384 -3.08 -16.00 -15.87
CA ASP A 384 -3.53 -14.84 -16.64
C ASP A 384 -4.97 -14.43 -16.27
N LEU A 385 -5.09 -13.49 -15.31
CA LEU A 385 -6.34 -12.81 -14.95
C LEU A 385 -6.49 -11.47 -15.70
N ARG A 386 -5.74 -11.24 -16.77
CA ARG A 386 -5.70 -9.96 -17.50
C ARG A 386 -6.34 -10.07 -18.87
N THR A 387 -5.94 -11.06 -19.67
CA THR A 387 -6.37 -11.19 -21.06
C THR A 387 -7.86 -11.52 -21.15
N ASN A 388 -8.61 -10.75 -21.95
CA ASN A 388 -10.06 -10.82 -22.12
C ASN A 388 -10.84 -10.67 -20.80
N LYS A 389 -10.33 -9.83 -19.88
CA LYS A 389 -10.98 -9.49 -18.61
C LYS A 389 -11.16 -7.99 -18.50
N HIS A 390 -12.35 -7.55 -18.12
CA HIS A 390 -12.70 -6.14 -17.95
C HIS A 390 -13.13 -5.86 -16.52
N PHE A 391 -12.41 -4.96 -15.86
CA PHE A 391 -12.71 -4.49 -14.51
C PHE A 391 -12.64 -2.97 -14.48
N THR A 392 -13.46 -2.38 -13.63
CA THR A 392 -13.44 -0.94 -13.34
C THR A 392 -13.68 -0.73 -11.86
N LEU A 393 -13.19 0.37 -11.29
CA LEU A 393 -13.35 0.65 -9.87
C LEU A 393 -14.82 0.81 -9.43
N LYS A 394 -15.73 1.18 -10.34
CA LYS A 394 -17.13 1.53 -10.00
C LYS A 394 -18.18 0.59 -10.58
N THR A 395 -18.05 0.19 -11.84
CA THR A 395 -19.11 -0.56 -12.54
C THR A 395 -18.86 -2.07 -12.57
N ARG A 396 -17.60 -2.50 -12.58
CA ARG A 396 -17.21 -3.91 -12.52
C ARG A 396 -16.01 -4.10 -11.57
N PRO A 397 -16.19 -3.89 -10.26
CA PRO A 397 -15.11 -4.03 -9.28
C PRO A 397 -14.62 -5.47 -9.21
N LEU A 398 -13.34 -5.65 -8.90
CA LEU A 398 -12.75 -6.95 -8.62
C LEU A 398 -13.41 -7.56 -7.37
N THR A 399 -13.81 -8.83 -7.45
CA THR A 399 -14.44 -9.55 -6.34
C THR A 399 -13.63 -10.78 -5.94
N THR A 400 -13.89 -11.32 -4.75
CA THR A 400 -13.29 -12.59 -4.29
C THR A 400 -13.58 -13.74 -5.28
N GLY A 401 -14.75 -13.74 -5.92
CA GLY A 401 -15.13 -14.75 -6.91
C GLY A 401 -14.22 -14.75 -8.15
N ASP A 402 -13.74 -13.58 -8.58
CA ASP A 402 -12.85 -13.45 -9.74
C ASP A 402 -11.43 -13.99 -9.46
N LEU A 403 -11.02 -14.04 -8.18
CA LEU A 403 -9.72 -14.55 -7.74
C LEU A 403 -9.76 -16.00 -7.28
N ARG A 404 -10.96 -16.59 -7.09
CA ARG A 404 -11.12 -17.94 -6.52
C ARG A 404 -10.43 -19.01 -7.37
N GLU A 405 -10.63 -18.96 -8.69
CA GLU A 405 -10.00 -19.91 -9.62
C GLU A 405 -8.47 -19.85 -9.51
N PHE A 406 -7.89 -18.64 -9.44
CA PHE A 406 -6.45 -18.49 -9.23
C PHE A 406 -6.00 -19.13 -7.92
N VAL A 407 -6.70 -18.90 -6.80
CA VAL A 407 -6.36 -19.48 -5.50
C VAL A 407 -6.46 -21.01 -5.55
N ASP A 408 -7.48 -21.57 -6.21
CA ASP A 408 -7.63 -23.01 -6.39
C ASP A 408 -6.50 -23.62 -7.24
N CYS A 409 -6.13 -22.95 -8.33
CA CYS A 409 -4.98 -23.30 -9.16
C CYS A 409 -3.65 -23.14 -8.42
N TYR A 410 -3.52 -22.16 -7.53
CA TYR A 410 -2.31 -21.93 -6.74
C TYR A 410 -2.00 -23.11 -5.81
N LYS A 411 -3.03 -23.83 -5.37
CA LYS A 411 -2.95 -24.94 -4.40
C LYS A 411 -2.21 -24.56 -3.11
N PRO A 412 -2.73 -23.65 -2.27
CA PRO A 412 -2.03 -23.13 -1.08
C PRO A 412 -1.66 -24.20 -0.05
N ALA A 413 -2.32 -25.35 -0.05
CA ALA A 413 -1.97 -26.48 0.82
C ALA A 413 -0.79 -27.30 0.29
N ASN A 414 -0.70 -27.48 -1.03
CA ASN A 414 0.36 -28.25 -1.67
C ASN A 414 0.50 -27.85 -3.15
N ARG A 415 1.50 -27.02 -3.43
CA ARG A 415 1.79 -26.54 -4.79
C ARG A 415 2.21 -27.63 -5.79
N HIS A 416 2.51 -28.84 -5.33
CA HIS A 416 2.84 -29.95 -6.23
C HIS A 416 1.61 -30.57 -6.89
N ASP A 417 0.41 -30.27 -6.40
CA ASP A 417 -0.87 -30.73 -6.96
C ASP A 417 -1.41 -29.78 -8.04
N ARG A 418 -0.57 -28.87 -8.54
CA ARG A 418 -0.93 -27.92 -9.59
C ARG A 418 -1.07 -28.66 -10.92
N VAL A 419 -2.10 -28.26 -11.66
CA VAL A 419 -2.40 -28.79 -13.00
C VAL A 419 -2.57 -27.60 -13.92
N GLU A 420 -2.06 -27.72 -15.15
CA GLU A 420 -2.26 -26.69 -16.15
C GLU A 420 -3.74 -26.51 -16.50
N SER A 421 -4.10 -25.26 -16.76
CA SER A 421 -5.39 -24.88 -17.32
C SER A 421 -5.17 -23.92 -18.49
N GLU A 422 -6.26 -23.48 -19.12
CA GLU A 422 -6.20 -22.45 -20.16
C GLU A 422 -5.47 -21.19 -19.66
N ARG A 423 -5.75 -20.77 -18.42
CA ARG A 423 -5.23 -19.54 -17.81
C ARG A 423 -4.08 -19.76 -16.85
N PHE A 424 -3.71 -21.01 -16.54
CA PHE A 424 -2.62 -21.35 -15.63
C PHE A 424 -1.61 -22.29 -16.27
N ARG A 425 -0.41 -21.79 -16.60
CA ARG A 425 0.63 -22.56 -17.31
C ARG A 425 1.98 -22.54 -16.60
N HIS A 426 2.74 -23.61 -16.75
CA HIS A 426 4.07 -23.74 -16.18
C HIS A 426 5.16 -23.45 -17.23
N PHE A 427 6.15 -22.63 -16.84
CA PHE A 427 7.31 -22.32 -17.67
C PHE A 427 8.58 -22.78 -16.95
N SER A 428 9.36 -23.65 -17.57
CA SER A 428 10.55 -24.21 -16.94
C SER A 428 11.64 -23.16 -16.75
N TYR A 429 12.51 -23.33 -15.76
CA TYR A 429 13.64 -22.43 -15.56
C TYR A 429 14.50 -22.26 -16.83
N ALA A 430 14.72 -23.35 -17.58
CA ALA A 430 15.49 -23.32 -18.83
C ALA A 430 14.84 -22.42 -19.89
N ASP A 431 13.52 -22.47 -20.02
CA ASP A 431 12.78 -21.58 -20.91
C ASP A 431 12.86 -20.13 -20.44
N LEU A 432 12.75 -19.88 -19.13
CA LEU A 432 12.76 -18.53 -18.58
C LEU A 432 14.10 -17.81 -18.79
N VAL A 433 15.22 -18.50 -18.59
CA VAL A 433 16.55 -17.85 -18.65
C VAL A 433 17.10 -17.67 -20.07
N THR A 434 16.57 -18.43 -21.04
CA THR A 434 16.96 -18.34 -22.46
C THR A 434 16.21 -17.25 -23.21
N ARG A 435 15.10 -16.73 -22.64
CA ARG A 435 14.38 -15.58 -23.19
C ARG A 435 15.24 -14.32 -23.20
N ASP A 436 14.95 -13.43 -24.15
CA ASP A 436 15.55 -12.09 -24.17
C ASP A 436 15.37 -11.42 -22.80
N LYS A 437 16.48 -10.93 -22.26
CA LYS A 437 16.58 -10.29 -20.94
C LYS A 437 16.05 -11.15 -19.76
N ALA A 438 15.93 -12.47 -19.93
CA ALA A 438 15.19 -13.33 -18.99
C ALA A 438 13.82 -12.74 -18.61
N SER A 439 13.08 -12.27 -19.62
CA SER A 439 11.79 -11.60 -19.42
C SER A 439 10.73 -12.56 -18.87
N LEU A 440 10.09 -12.16 -17.77
CA LEU A 440 8.94 -12.84 -17.16
C LEU A 440 7.59 -12.31 -17.68
N ASP A 441 7.60 -11.31 -18.57
CA ASP A 441 6.38 -10.85 -19.23
C ASP A 441 5.98 -11.85 -20.32
N ILE A 442 5.18 -12.84 -19.91
CA ILE A 442 4.78 -14.00 -20.71
C ILE A 442 3.26 -14.02 -20.81
N PHE A 443 2.77 -14.20 -22.03
CA PHE A 443 1.36 -14.36 -22.37
C PHE A 443 1.21 -15.31 -23.55
N TRP A 444 0.13 -16.08 -23.55
CA TRP A 444 -0.16 -17.09 -24.59
C TRP A 444 -1.61 -17.08 -25.05
N LEU A 445 -2.49 -16.36 -24.35
CA LEU A 445 -3.86 -16.14 -24.75
C LEU A 445 -3.89 -15.06 -25.81
N LYS A 446 -4.76 -15.24 -26.80
CA LYS A 446 -5.04 -14.21 -27.81
C LYS A 446 -6.05 -13.22 -27.23
N ASP A 447 -5.88 -11.96 -27.59
CA ASP A 447 -6.82 -10.90 -27.27
C ASP A 447 -7.96 -10.92 -28.29
N ASP A 448 -9.20 -11.13 -27.84
CA ASP A 448 -10.36 -11.31 -28.71
C ASP A 448 -10.65 -10.03 -29.53
N SER A 449 -10.22 -8.86 -29.02
CA SER A 449 -10.38 -7.57 -29.69
C SER A 449 -9.53 -7.40 -30.95
N LEU A 450 -8.55 -8.28 -31.19
CA LEU A 450 -7.67 -8.21 -32.36
C LEU A 450 -8.23 -8.93 -33.59
N ASP A 451 -9.15 -9.89 -33.41
CA ASP A 451 -9.61 -10.76 -34.49
C ASP A 451 -11.12 -10.60 -34.82
N ASN A 452 -11.94 -10.01 -33.94
CA ASN A 452 -13.39 -9.92 -34.16
C ASN A 452 -14.00 -8.56 -33.77
N LEU A 453 -14.37 -7.73 -34.77
CA LEU A 453 -15.00 -6.41 -34.56
C LEU A 453 -16.39 -6.49 -33.91
N ASP A 454 -17.04 -7.66 -33.96
CA ASP A 454 -18.38 -7.87 -33.41
C ASP A 454 -18.38 -8.23 -31.91
N ASP A 455 -17.23 -8.65 -31.35
CA ASP A 455 -17.04 -8.94 -29.91
C ASP A 455 -16.45 -7.75 -29.13
N LEU A 456 -16.50 -6.58 -29.75
CA LEU A 456 -16.05 -5.34 -29.14
C LEU A 456 -16.89 -5.03 -27.88
N PRO A 457 -16.27 -4.58 -26.78
CA PRO A 457 -17.00 -4.13 -25.60
C PRO A 457 -18.04 -3.06 -25.95
N PRO A 458 -19.03 -2.77 -25.08
CA PRO A 458 -19.94 -1.66 -25.28
C PRO A 458 -19.20 -0.34 -25.61
N PRO A 459 -19.75 0.55 -26.46
CA PRO A 459 -19.05 1.75 -26.93
C PRO A 459 -18.48 2.65 -25.83
N ASP A 460 -19.15 2.74 -24.69
CA ASP A 460 -18.70 3.48 -23.51
C ASP A 460 -17.45 2.85 -22.87
N VAL A 461 -17.39 1.51 -22.84
CA VAL A 461 -16.22 0.76 -22.35
C VAL A 461 -15.04 0.92 -23.30
N LEU A 462 -15.28 0.84 -24.62
CA LEU A 462 -14.25 1.08 -25.64
C LEU A 462 -13.72 2.50 -25.58
N GLN A 463 -14.61 3.48 -25.49
CA GLN A 463 -14.23 4.88 -25.39
C GLN A 463 -13.33 5.10 -24.17
N GLN A 464 -13.70 4.57 -23.01
CA GLN A 464 -12.89 4.70 -21.81
C GLN A 464 -11.55 3.98 -21.95
N ALA A 465 -11.54 2.75 -22.49
CA ALA A 465 -10.31 2.01 -22.72
C ALA A 465 -9.37 2.74 -23.69
N ILE A 466 -9.89 3.31 -24.78
CA ILE A 466 -9.12 4.11 -25.74
C ILE A 466 -8.51 5.33 -25.05
N ILE A 467 -9.29 6.06 -24.25
CA ILE A 467 -8.80 7.21 -23.48
C ILE A 467 -7.68 6.76 -22.54
N ASP A 468 -7.89 5.71 -21.75
CA ASP A 468 -6.92 5.20 -20.79
C ASP A 468 -5.62 4.74 -21.49
N HIS A 469 -5.74 4.06 -22.64
CA HIS A 469 -4.60 3.64 -23.44
C HIS A 469 -3.82 4.82 -24.02
N LEU A 470 -4.52 5.84 -24.52
CA LEU A 470 -3.89 7.05 -25.06
C LEU A 470 -3.22 7.87 -23.96
N GLU A 471 -3.83 7.97 -22.77
CA GLU A 471 -3.24 8.64 -21.62
C GLU A 471 -1.99 7.90 -21.12
N ALA A 472 -2.05 6.57 -21.01
CA ALA A 472 -0.91 5.73 -20.62
C ALA A 472 0.23 5.80 -21.66
N ALA A 473 -0.11 5.79 -22.95
CA ALA A 473 0.85 5.96 -24.04
C ALA A 473 1.48 7.36 -24.00
N LEU A 474 0.67 8.41 -23.85
CA LEU A 474 1.14 9.79 -23.76
C LEU A 474 2.02 10.01 -22.54
N ALA A 475 1.66 9.46 -21.39
CA ALA A 475 2.50 9.48 -20.18
C ALA A 475 3.85 8.80 -20.46
N SER A 476 3.83 7.64 -21.13
CA SER A 476 5.05 6.95 -21.53
C SER A 476 5.91 7.76 -22.51
N PHE A 477 5.30 8.46 -23.48
CA PHE A 477 6.02 9.36 -24.38
C PHE A 477 6.60 10.58 -23.68
N ARG A 478 5.85 11.20 -22.77
CA ARG A 478 6.33 12.31 -21.93
C ARG A 478 7.52 11.88 -21.08
N ASP A 479 7.49 10.66 -20.55
CA ASP A 479 8.60 10.09 -19.79
C ASP A 479 9.86 9.91 -20.66
N VAL A 480 9.69 9.41 -21.91
CA VAL A 480 10.81 9.30 -22.86
C VAL A 480 11.35 10.67 -23.22
N ALA A 481 10.48 11.64 -23.52
CA ALA A 481 10.87 13.00 -23.87
C ALA A 481 11.63 13.70 -22.73
N ALA A 482 11.18 13.52 -21.49
CA ALA A 482 11.87 14.04 -20.31
C ALA A 482 13.22 13.36 -20.02
N GLY A 483 13.46 12.17 -20.60
CA GLY A 483 14.73 11.44 -20.49
C GLY A 483 15.71 11.71 -21.63
N LEU A 484 15.31 12.45 -22.67
CA LEU A 484 16.21 12.84 -23.75
C LEU A 484 17.08 14.02 -23.27
N PRO A 485 18.39 14.02 -23.56
CA PRO A 485 19.23 15.19 -23.28
C PRO A 485 18.65 16.41 -24.00
N ALA A 486 18.56 17.55 -23.31
CA ALA A 486 18.25 18.81 -23.95
C ALA A 486 19.24 19.02 -25.11
N SER A 487 18.74 19.31 -26.32
CA SER A 487 19.64 19.62 -27.42
C SER A 487 20.42 20.86 -27.03
N ALA A 488 21.74 20.77 -27.04
CA ALA A 488 22.60 21.92 -26.81
C ALA A 488 22.27 22.94 -27.89
N HIS A 489 21.61 24.03 -27.49
CA HIS A 489 21.35 25.14 -28.37
C HIS A 489 22.70 25.80 -28.65
N VAL A 490 23.33 25.45 -29.77
CA VAL A 490 24.58 26.08 -30.22
C VAL A 490 24.23 27.51 -30.61
N PRO A 491 24.71 28.54 -29.89
CA PRO A 491 24.47 29.92 -30.29
C PRO A 491 25.17 30.16 -31.63
N PRO A 492 24.59 30.95 -32.55
CA PRO A 492 25.25 31.27 -33.81
C PRO A 492 26.58 31.97 -33.53
N ALA A 493 27.66 31.45 -34.11
CA ALA A 493 29.00 32.01 -33.97
C ALA A 493 29.01 33.47 -34.42
N ALA A 494 29.37 34.37 -33.51
CA ALA A 494 29.61 35.77 -33.84
C ALA A 494 30.75 35.86 -34.87
N ALA A 495 30.41 36.30 -36.08
CA ALA A 495 31.38 36.61 -37.11
C ALA A 495 32.29 37.74 -36.59
N LYS A 496 33.58 37.42 -36.39
CA LYS A 496 34.63 38.42 -36.21
C LYS A 496 34.83 39.15 -37.54
N ALA A 497 34.54 40.44 -37.54
CA ALA A 497 34.93 41.36 -38.60
C ALA A 497 36.47 41.39 -38.75
N ILE A 498 36.92 41.41 -40.00
CA ILE A 498 38.26 41.87 -40.40
C ILE A 498 38.13 43.35 -40.75
#